data_AF-A0A963Z864-F1
#
_entry.id   AF-A0A963Z864-F1
#
_cell.length_a   1.000
_cell.length_b   1.000
_cell.length_c   1.000
_cell.angle_alpha   90.00
_cell.angle_beta   90.00
_cell.angle_gamma   90.00
#
_symmetry.space_group_name_H-M   'P 1'
#
loop_
_entity.id
_entity.type
_entity.pdbx_description
1 polymer ?
#
loop_
_entity_poly.entity_id
_entity_poly.type
_entity_poly.pdbx_seq_one_letter_code
_entity_poly.pdbx_strand_id
1 'polypeptide(L)'
;MAVRIDTDAYHLFDVPNRTGSPERNLCLAILERAMLDFTGNDKEQSVAAKEWIFGDLSNPQYEPFSFPWVCLQLDLDLWKTVSLVKSLPKRGESRVAPWYMKRAG
;
A
#
# COMPACT_ATOMS: atom_id res chain seq x y z
N MET A 1 -28.40 -7.70 20.30
CA MET A 1 -26.97 -7.33 20.28
C MET A 1 -26.87 -5.82 20.21
N ALA A 2 -26.40 -5.16 21.27
CA ALA A 2 -26.19 -3.73 21.25
C ALA A 2 -24.95 -3.43 20.38
N VAL A 3 -25.13 -2.66 19.31
CA VAL A 3 -24.03 -2.13 18.50
C VAL A 3 -23.26 -1.16 19.40
N ARG A 4 -22.09 -1.57 19.89
CA ARG A 4 -21.15 -0.66 20.54
C ARG A 4 -20.49 0.15 19.44
N ILE A 5 -21.14 1.24 19.03
CA ILE A 5 -20.48 2.24 18.21
C ILE A 5 -19.34 2.79 19.07
N ASP A 6 -18.12 2.59 18.59
CA ASP A 6 -16.90 3.07 19.23
C ASP A 6 -17.03 4.57 19.48
N THR A 7 -16.88 5.00 20.73
CA THR A 7 -16.95 6.41 21.10
C THR A 7 -15.87 7.23 20.39
N ASP A 8 -14.79 6.58 19.94
CA ASP A 8 -13.73 7.22 19.16
C ASP A 8 -14.17 7.59 17.73
N ALA A 9 -15.27 6.99 17.24
CA ALA A 9 -15.84 7.34 15.93
C ALA A 9 -16.54 8.70 15.93
N TYR A 10 -16.93 9.25 17.09
CA TYR A 10 -17.64 10.53 17.18
C TYR A 10 -16.79 11.73 16.75
N HIS A 11 -15.45 11.61 16.86
CA HIS A 11 -14.49 12.64 16.48
C HIS A 11 -13.63 12.24 15.28
N LEU A 12 -14.04 11.20 14.54
CA LEU A 12 -13.26 10.63 13.43
C LEU A 12 -12.95 11.66 12.32
N PHE A 13 -13.89 12.58 12.08
CA PHE A 13 -13.76 13.66 11.10
C PHE A 13 -13.20 14.96 11.68
N ASP A 14 -13.07 15.04 13.01
CA ASP A 14 -12.57 16.21 13.72
C ASP A 14 -11.04 16.23 13.81
N VAL A 15 -10.35 15.19 13.33
CA VAL A 15 -8.89 15.07 13.38
C VAL A 15 -8.27 16.13 12.46
N PRO A 16 -7.73 17.24 12.99
CA PRO A 16 -7.08 18.24 12.16
C PRO A 16 -5.74 17.67 11.70
N ASN A 17 -5.32 18.01 10.48
CA ASN A 17 -3.99 17.71 9.93
C ASN A 17 -3.74 16.28 9.42
N ARG A 18 -4.70 15.65 8.74
CA ARG A 18 -4.31 14.63 7.75
C ARG A 18 -3.80 15.34 6.50
N THR A 19 -2.50 15.28 6.24
CA THR A 19 -1.90 15.75 4.99
C THR A 19 -2.39 14.87 3.83
N GLY A 20 -3.11 15.46 2.86
CA GLY A 20 -3.62 14.76 1.67
C GLY A 20 -5.13 14.48 1.69
N SER A 21 -5.74 14.31 0.52
CA SER A 21 -7.17 13.98 0.40
C SER A 21 -7.46 12.55 0.91
N PRO A 22 -8.69 12.26 1.37
CA PRO A 22 -9.08 10.90 1.77
C PRO A 22 -8.78 9.83 0.71
N GLU A 23 -9.01 10.15 -0.56
CA GLU A 23 -8.78 9.28 -1.71
C GLU A 23 -7.28 8.97 -1.87
N ARG A 24 -6.43 10.00 -1.77
CA ARG A 24 -4.97 9.82 -1.83
C ARG A 24 -4.48 8.97 -0.66
N ASN A 25 -5.01 9.19 0.54
CA ASN A 25 -4.67 8.41 1.73
C ASN A 25 -5.08 6.94 1.59
N LEU A 26 -6.25 6.66 1.01
CA LEU A 26 -6.68 5.30 0.70
C LEU A 26 -5.72 4.63 -0.29
N CYS A 27 -5.35 5.31 -1.37
CA CYS A 27 -4.41 4.79 -2.37
C CYS A 27 -3.04 4.48 -1.75
N LEU A 28 -2.52 5.37 -0.88
CA LEU A 28 -1.29 5.12 -0.12
C LEU A 28 -1.41 3.89 0.78
N ALA A 29 -2.52 3.76 1.50
CA ALA A 29 -2.75 2.61 2.38
C ALA A 29 -2.80 1.28 1.60
N ILE A 30 -3.44 1.27 0.43
CA ILE A 30 -3.48 0.10 -0.46
C ILE A 30 -2.07 -0.27 -0.92
N LEU A 31 -1.31 0.71 -1.42
CA LEU A 31 0.06 0.50 -1.88
C LEU A 31 0.98 0.00 -0.75
N GLU A 32 0.92 0.64 0.42
CA GLU A 32 1.72 0.26 1.58
C GLU A 32 1.40 -1.17 2.05
N ARG A 33 0.11 -1.53 2.13
CA ARG A 33 -0.32 -2.88 2.52
C ARG A 33 0.21 -3.92 1.55
N ALA A 34 0.08 -3.69 0.23
CA ALA A 34 0.59 -4.60 -0.79
C ALA A 34 2.12 -4.75 -0.70
N MET A 35 2.86 -3.66 -0.46
CA MET A 35 4.32 -3.72 -0.26
C MET A 35 4.70 -4.49 1.01
N LEU A 36 3.96 -4.32 2.10
CA LEU A 36 4.17 -5.08 3.35
C LEU A 36 3.92 -6.57 3.15
N ASP A 37 2.87 -6.93 2.40
CA ASP A 37 2.53 -8.32 2.11
C ASP A 37 3.56 -8.97 1.17
N PHE A 38 3.99 -8.24 0.13
CA PHE A 38 5.03 -8.68 -0.77
C PHE A 38 6.36 -8.94 -0.05
N THR A 39 6.71 -8.12 0.95
CA THR A 39 7.99 -8.22 1.67
C THR A 39 7.91 -9.06 2.94
N GLY A 40 6.71 -9.43 3.38
CA GLY A 40 6.44 -10.22 4.57
C GLY A 40 6.79 -11.71 4.41
N ASN A 41 6.51 -12.47 5.47
CA ASN A 41 6.83 -13.90 5.57
C ASN A 41 5.65 -14.82 5.23
N ASP A 42 4.43 -14.28 5.17
CA ASP A 42 3.26 -15.05 4.77
C ASP A 42 3.33 -15.30 3.25
N LYS A 43 3.41 -16.58 2.88
CA LYS A 43 3.59 -17.00 1.49
C LYS A 43 2.36 -16.69 0.63
N GLU A 44 1.17 -16.89 1.17
CA GLU A 44 -0.08 -16.67 0.42
C GLU A 44 -0.28 -15.17 0.17
N GLN A 45 -0.11 -14.34 1.20
CA GLN A 45 -0.17 -12.89 1.07
C GLN A 45 0.93 -12.37 0.14
N SER A 46 2.15 -12.91 0.22
CA SER A 46 3.24 -12.52 -0.66
C SER A 46 2.98 -12.88 -2.12
N VAL A 47 2.35 -14.02 -2.42
CA VAL A 47 1.98 -14.42 -3.78
C VAL A 47 0.86 -13.52 -4.31
N ALA A 48 -0.18 -13.28 -3.53
CA ALA A 48 -1.28 -12.40 -3.91
C ALA A 48 -0.81 -10.96 -4.17
N ALA A 49 0.05 -10.44 -3.28
CA ALA A 49 0.66 -9.12 -3.47
C ALA A 49 1.57 -9.09 -4.71
N LYS A 50 2.33 -10.14 -4.97
CA LYS A 50 3.17 -10.23 -6.17
C LYS A 50 2.32 -10.17 -7.44
N GLU A 51 1.20 -10.89 -7.48
CA GLU A 51 0.27 -10.86 -8.62
C GLU A 51 -0.35 -9.48 -8.80
N TRP A 52 -0.78 -8.83 -7.71
CA TRP A 52 -1.37 -7.49 -7.80
C TRP A 52 -0.36 -6.42 -8.26
N ILE A 53 0.91 -6.47 -7.81
CA ILE A 53 1.95 -5.48 -8.13
C ILE A 53 2.59 -5.75 -9.51
N PHE A 54 2.78 -7.01 -9.88
CA PHE A 54 3.58 -7.41 -11.04
C PHE A 54 2.83 -8.25 -12.09
N GLY A 55 1.51 -8.39 -11.96
CA GLY A 55 0.65 -9.09 -12.92
C GLY A 55 0.55 -8.33 -14.25
N ASP A 56 -0.65 -8.29 -14.83
CA ASP A 56 -0.82 -7.61 -16.13
C ASP A 56 -0.73 -6.08 -15.99
N LEU A 57 0.43 -5.53 -16.37
CA LEU A 57 0.70 -4.10 -16.41
C LEU A 57 0.48 -3.48 -17.80
N SER A 58 0.08 -4.29 -18.78
CA SER A 58 -0.03 -3.88 -20.19
C SER A 58 -1.40 -3.30 -20.56
N ASN A 59 -2.40 -3.49 -19.70
CA ASN A 59 -3.75 -3.02 -19.94
C ASN A 59 -3.81 -1.48 -19.96
N PRO A 60 -4.24 -0.85 -21.08
CA PRO A 60 -4.36 0.60 -21.18
C PRO A 60 -5.51 1.17 -20.33
N GLN A 61 -6.44 0.32 -19.90
CA GLN A 61 -7.54 0.70 -19.00
C GLN A 61 -7.20 0.20 -17.59
N TYR A 62 -6.70 1.11 -16.76
CA TYR A 62 -6.39 0.78 -15.38
C TYR A 62 -7.68 0.64 -14.58
N GLU A 63 -8.06 -0.60 -14.26
CA GLU A 63 -9.20 -0.90 -13.40
C GLU A 63 -9.04 -0.20 -12.03
N PRO A 64 -10.13 0.35 -11.44
CA PRO A 64 -10.06 0.98 -10.13
C PRO A 64 -9.40 0.08 -9.07
N PHE A 65 -8.50 0.65 -8.27
CA PHE A 65 -7.70 -0.05 -7.25
C PHE A 65 -6.73 -1.13 -7.77
N SER A 66 -6.55 -1.26 -9.08
CA SER A 66 -5.39 -1.97 -9.62
C SER A 66 -4.10 -1.22 -9.29
N PHE A 67 -2.97 -1.90 -9.27
CA PHE A 67 -1.69 -1.25 -9.00
C PHE A 67 -1.34 -0.11 -9.99
N PRO A 68 -1.55 -0.25 -11.31
CA PRO A 68 -1.38 0.87 -12.24
C PRO A 68 -2.32 2.05 -11.97
N TRP A 69 -3.58 1.77 -11.63
CA TRP A 69 -4.54 2.82 -11.26
C TRP A 69 -4.10 3.56 -10.00
N VAL A 70 -3.65 2.83 -8.97
CA VAL A 70 -3.11 3.42 -7.73
C VAL A 70 -1.89 4.28 -8.02
N CYS A 71 -0.97 3.83 -8.88
CA CYS A 71 0.17 4.65 -9.30
C CYS A 71 -0.29 5.95 -9.98
N LEU A 72 -1.29 5.87 -10.86
CA LEU A 72 -1.87 7.05 -11.52
C LEU A 72 -2.48 8.03 -10.51
N GLN A 73 -3.30 7.57 -9.55
CA GLN A 73 -3.91 8.44 -8.53
C GLN A 73 -2.88 9.08 -7.57
N LEU A 74 -1.71 8.46 -7.43
CA LEU A 74 -0.63 8.94 -6.58
C LEU A 74 0.42 9.77 -7.33
N ASP A 75 0.24 9.99 -8.64
CA ASP A 75 1.20 10.65 -9.53
C ASP A 75 2.57 9.94 -9.54
N LEU A 76 2.56 8.61 -9.44
CA LEU A 76 3.75 7.77 -9.47
C LEU A 76 4.00 7.23 -10.87
N ASP A 77 5.28 7.21 -11.27
CA ASP A 77 5.71 6.48 -12.46
C ASP A 77 5.61 4.97 -12.21
N LEU A 78 4.77 4.29 -12.99
CA LEU A 78 4.46 2.88 -12.84
C LEU A 78 5.74 2.02 -12.84
N TRP A 79 6.59 2.17 -13.85
CA TRP A 79 7.75 1.31 -14.06
C TRP A 79 8.85 1.57 -13.03
N LYS A 80 9.07 2.84 -12.65
CA LYS A 80 9.97 3.18 -11.54
C LYS A 80 9.47 2.61 -10.23
N THR A 81 8.17 2.67 -9.96
CA THR A 81 7.57 2.11 -8.74
C THR A 81 7.72 0.59 -8.69
N VAL A 82 7.45 -0.12 -9.80
CA VAL A 82 7.73 -1.56 -9.93
C VAL A 82 9.17 -1.89 -9.60
N SER A 83 10.12 -1.15 -10.18
CA SER A 83 11.55 -1.38 -9.97
C SER A 83 11.95 -1.16 -8.50
N LEU A 84 11.42 -0.10 -7.88
CA LEU A 84 11.63 0.19 -6.47
C LEU A 84 11.07 -0.92 -5.57
N VAL A 85 9.84 -1.36 -5.79
CA VAL A 85 9.22 -2.43 -4.99
C VAL A 85 9.99 -3.75 -5.14
N LYS A 86 10.41 -4.11 -6.36
CA LYS A 86 11.27 -5.30 -6.60
C LYS A 86 12.58 -5.25 -5.82
N SER A 87 13.14 -4.05 -5.62
CA SER A 87 14.40 -3.85 -4.90
C SER A 87 14.26 -3.88 -3.37
N LEU A 88 13.05 -4.00 -2.83
CA LEU A 88 12.86 -4.03 -1.38
C LEU A 88 13.39 -5.33 -0.78
N PRO A 89 14.15 -5.27 0.33
CA PRO A 89 14.57 -6.47 1.01
C PRO A 89 13.36 -7.17 1.64
N LYS A 90 13.44 -8.49 1.74
CA LYS A 90 12.49 -9.26 2.55
C LYS A 90 12.62 -8.82 4.00
N ARG A 91 11.48 -8.66 4.68
CA ARG A 91 11.38 -8.17 6.05
C ARG A 91 11.93 -9.18 7.07
N GLY A 92 12.01 -10.47 6.72
CA GLY A 92 12.38 -11.53 7.64
C GLY A 92 11.49 -11.49 8.87
N GLU A 93 12.00 -11.86 10.05
CA GLU A 93 11.23 -11.83 11.31
C GLU A 93 10.87 -10.41 11.81
N SER A 94 11.40 -9.35 11.17
CA SER A 94 11.27 -7.99 11.69
C SER A 94 9.84 -7.44 11.64
N ARG A 95 9.44 -6.75 12.70
CA ARG A 95 8.37 -5.72 12.81
C ARG A 95 8.34 -4.61 11.76
N VAL A 96 9.47 -4.32 11.13
CA VAL A 96 9.70 -3.00 10.54
C VAL A 96 9.55 -3.03 9.03
N ALA A 97 8.92 -1.99 8.47
CA ALA A 97 8.75 -1.88 7.03
C ALA A 97 10.13 -1.72 6.33
N PRO A 98 10.38 -2.42 5.20
CA PRO A 98 11.73 -2.50 4.61
C PRO A 98 12.37 -1.17 4.18
N TRP A 99 11.57 -0.18 3.82
CA TRP A 99 12.05 1.12 3.36
C TRP A 99 12.64 2.00 4.49
N TYR A 100 12.32 1.72 5.75
CA TYR A 100 13.01 2.37 6.87
C TYR A 100 14.48 1.93 6.97
N MET A 101 14.80 0.70 6.55
CA MET A 101 16.17 0.19 6.53
C MET A 101 17.02 0.83 5.42
N LYS A 102 16.40 1.23 4.30
CA LYS A 102 17.08 1.93 3.19
C LYS A 102 17.53 3.35 3.51
N ARG A 103 16.99 4.00 4.55
CA ARG A 103 17.38 5.36 4.97
C ARG A 103 18.60 5.40 5.89
N ALA A 104 19.05 4.25 6.40
CA ALA A 104 20.13 4.15 7.38
C ALA A 104 21.51 3.79 6.76
N GLY A 105 21.67 3.93 5.44
CA GLY A 105 22.91 3.64 4.71
C GLY A 105 23.32 4.81 3.82
#